data_AF-A0A662VLP2-F1
#
_entry.id   AF-A0A662VLP2-F1
#
_cell.length_a   1.000
_cell.length_b   1.000
_cell.length_c   1.000
_cell.angle_alpha   90.00
_cell.angle_beta   90.00
_cell.angle_gamma   90.00
#
_symmetry.space_group_name_H-M   'P 1'
#
loop_
_entity.id
_entity.type
_entity.pdbx_description
1 polymer ?
#
loop_
_entity_poly.entity_id
_entity_poly.type
_entity_poly.pdbx_seq_one_letter_code
_entity_poly.pdbx_strand_id
1 'polypeptide(L)'
;MSLQRGDAMDLVEVAKKLFDEGVEVIIGYQGNFNVKPIFAKANEVDKLTFNPLCIYNLTNYLTMEGFVDKVDKIGVVVKGCDSKTILQLLDENAFSRDKIVVIGIPCNGVIDVNKIVEEIGEFREFKDNEFKIKWEGDELVVEVNGKSYKFPKDKILLEKCKVCETPNPVVYDVLVGNLIQQPHRKEEFKAVKEIESLSLEQRWEFWIKEFEKCIRCYACRNVCPLCYCESCVLERLEPEFVRRAVRLDENIAYHLIRAYHLANRCVGCGECERVCPVNLPLSLLNKKVAKEVKDLGFSEFLKPIEVGR
;
A
#
# COMPACT_ATOMS: atom_id res chain seq x y z
N MET A 1 6.41 -6.35 -30.38
CA MET A 1 5.90 -7.74 -30.26
C MET A 1 4.74 -7.75 -29.28
N SER A 2 3.57 -8.17 -29.74
CA SER A 2 2.35 -8.36 -28.94
C SER A 2 2.54 -9.56 -28.01
N LEU A 3 2.63 -9.34 -26.70
CA LEU A 3 2.53 -10.40 -25.70
C LEU A 3 1.15 -11.05 -25.83
N GLN A 4 1.14 -12.23 -26.46
CA GLN A 4 -0.04 -13.08 -26.58
C GLN A 4 -0.47 -13.55 -25.18
N ARG A 5 -1.79 -13.77 -25.02
CA ARG A 5 -2.40 -14.52 -23.92
C ARG A 5 -1.74 -15.90 -23.81
N GLY A 6 -0.66 -15.99 -23.05
CA GLY A 6 0.03 -17.20 -22.65
C GLY A 6 0.01 -17.28 -21.12
N ASP A 7 0.12 -18.48 -20.59
CA ASP A 7 -0.07 -18.82 -19.18
C ASP A 7 0.52 -17.80 -18.19
N ALA A 8 -0.20 -17.55 -17.11
CA ALA A 8 0.21 -16.62 -16.06
C ALA A 8 1.63 -16.93 -15.59
N MET A 9 2.57 -16.06 -15.95
CA MET A 9 3.97 -16.24 -15.57
C MET A 9 4.15 -16.09 -14.07
N ASP A 10 5.05 -16.91 -13.51
CA ASP A 10 5.46 -16.81 -12.11
C ASP A 10 6.36 -15.59 -11.87
N LEU A 11 6.34 -15.05 -10.64
CA LEU A 11 7.10 -13.87 -10.26
C LEU A 11 8.62 -14.07 -10.47
N VAL A 12 9.14 -15.26 -10.14
CA VAL A 12 10.56 -15.59 -10.25
C VAL A 12 10.97 -15.63 -11.73
N GLU A 13 10.13 -16.18 -12.59
CA GLU A 13 10.38 -16.22 -14.03
C GLU A 13 10.37 -14.84 -14.66
N VAL A 14 9.38 -14.00 -14.31
CA VAL A 14 9.33 -12.59 -14.75
C VAL A 14 10.59 -11.86 -14.30
N ALA A 15 10.96 -12.00 -13.03
CA ALA A 15 12.13 -11.34 -12.48
C ALA A 15 13.43 -11.76 -13.18
N LYS A 16 13.64 -13.06 -13.45
CA LYS A 16 14.80 -13.55 -14.22
C LYS A 16 14.90 -12.88 -15.59
N LYS A 17 13.80 -12.84 -16.35
CA LYS A 17 13.78 -12.17 -17.67
C LYS A 17 14.09 -10.69 -17.57
N LEU A 18 13.55 -9.99 -16.56
CA LEU A 18 13.81 -8.57 -16.37
C LEU A 18 15.28 -8.26 -16.06
N PHE A 19 15.96 -9.11 -15.29
CA PHE A 19 17.41 -8.98 -15.10
C PHE A 19 18.18 -9.20 -16.41
N ASP A 20 17.79 -10.17 -17.24
CA ASP A 20 18.38 -10.39 -18.56
C ASP A 20 18.16 -9.20 -19.51
N GLU A 21 17.06 -8.45 -19.33
CA GLU A 21 16.71 -7.22 -20.06
C GLU A 21 17.36 -5.95 -19.49
N GLY A 22 18.21 -6.07 -18.46
CA GLY A 22 19.00 -4.96 -17.91
C GLY A 22 18.39 -4.25 -16.71
N VAL A 23 17.36 -4.80 -16.05
CA VAL A 23 16.97 -4.34 -14.71
C VAL A 23 18.09 -4.61 -13.72
N GLU A 24 18.51 -3.62 -12.93
CA GLU A 24 19.63 -3.78 -11.98
C GLU A 24 19.16 -4.28 -10.60
N VAL A 25 17.95 -3.91 -10.20
CA VAL A 25 17.35 -4.27 -8.92
C VAL A 25 15.84 -4.43 -9.04
N ILE A 26 15.27 -5.40 -8.32
CA ILE A 26 13.82 -5.55 -8.17
C ILE A 26 13.42 -5.31 -6.72
N ILE A 27 12.58 -4.31 -6.48
CA ILE A 27 11.93 -4.07 -5.19
C ILE A 27 10.72 -4.99 -5.10
N GLY A 28 10.80 -6.01 -4.26
CA GLY A 28 9.77 -7.03 -4.08
C GLY A 28 9.55 -7.39 -2.62
N TYR A 29 8.92 -8.54 -2.39
CA TYR A 29 8.78 -9.13 -1.05
C TYR A 29 9.63 -10.40 -0.94
N GLN A 30 10.06 -10.73 0.28
CA GLN A 30 10.70 -11.99 0.63
C GLN A 30 10.09 -12.55 1.92
N GLY A 31 10.28 -13.85 2.15
CA GLY A 31 9.74 -14.57 3.31
C GLY A 31 8.34 -15.14 3.06
N ASN A 32 7.85 -15.94 4.01
CA ASN A 32 6.56 -16.61 3.86
C ASN A 32 5.54 -16.10 4.89
N PHE A 33 5.69 -16.47 6.17
CA PHE A 33 4.88 -15.90 7.26
C PHE A 33 5.32 -14.47 7.62
N ASN A 34 6.63 -14.28 7.85
CA ASN A 34 7.22 -12.98 8.12
C ASN A 34 7.66 -12.32 6.83
N VAL A 35 6.71 -11.76 6.09
CA VAL A 35 7.04 -11.05 4.85
C VAL A 35 7.74 -9.72 5.15
N LYS A 36 8.72 -9.38 4.31
CA LYS A 36 9.43 -8.09 4.36
C LYS A 36 9.83 -7.65 2.96
N PRO A 37 10.03 -6.34 2.73
CA PRO A 37 10.61 -5.85 1.49
C PRO A 37 11.99 -6.46 1.20
N ILE A 38 12.33 -6.60 -0.08
CA ILE A 38 13.66 -6.97 -0.56
C ILE A 38 14.02 -6.10 -1.77
N PHE A 39 15.28 -5.72 -1.85
CA PHE A 39 15.91 -5.13 -3.03
C PHE A 39 16.72 -6.23 -3.70
N ALA A 40 16.03 -7.11 -4.44
CA ALA A 40 16.64 -8.31 -5.00
C ALA A 40 17.58 -7.95 -6.15
N LYS A 41 18.74 -8.61 -6.18
CA LYS A 41 19.63 -8.68 -7.34
C LYS A 41 19.38 -9.98 -8.14
N ALA A 42 20.01 -10.11 -9.30
CA ALA A 42 19.86 -11.27 -10.19
C ALA A 42 20.12 -12.63 -9.51
N ASN A 43 21.01 -12.69 -8.52
CA ASN A 43 21.31 -13.92 -7.77
C ASN A 43 20.37 -14.17 -6.57
N GLU A 44 19.40 -13.29 -6.32
CA GLU A 44 18.46 -13.36 -5.20
C GLU A 44 17.00 -13.51 -5.67
N VAL A 45 16.79 -13.77 -6.96
CA VAL A 45 15.46 -13.82 -7.57
C VAL A 45 14.57 -14.88 -6.91
N ASP A 46 15.14 -16.03 -6.54
CA ASP A 46 14.41 -17.12 -5.89
C ASP A 46 13.95 -16.78 -4.46
N LYS A 47 14.37 -15.64 -3.89
CA LYS A 47 13.86 -15.12 -2.60
C LYS A 47 12.56 -14.33 -2.77
N LEU A 48 12.21 -13.93 -3.99
CA LEU A 48 11.01 -13.16 -4.26
C LEU A 48 9.76 -14.00 -4.00
N THR A 49 8.78 -13.39 -3.34
CA THR A 49 7.52 -14.04 -3.00
C THR A 49 6.36 -13.07 -3.16
N PHE A 50 5.16 -13.63 -3.32
CA PHE A 50 3.93 -12.87 -3.18
C PHE A 50 2.85 -13.76 -2.58
N ASN A 51 2.30 -13.33 -1.45
CA ASN A 51 1.22 -14.02 -0.77
C ASN A 51 0.28 -13.01 -0.07
N PRO A 52 -0.83 -13.45 0.55
CA PRO A 52 -1.80 -12.55 1.18
C PRO A 52 -1.25 -11.71 2.35
N LEU A 53 -0.07 -12.03 2.88
CA LEU A 53 0.61 -11.27 3.94
C LEU A 53 1.44 -10.11 3.39
N CYS A 54 1.66 -10.00 2.07
CA CYS A 54 2.44 -8.93 1.41
C CYS A 54 1.77 -7.54 1.49
N ILE A 55 1.69 -6.98 2.70
CA ILE A 55 0.92 -5.78 3.03
C ILE A 55 1.55 -4.46 2.57
N TYR A 56 2.89 -4.36 2.56
CA TYR A 56 3.61 -3.11 2.35
C TYR A 56 3.36 -2.50 0.98
N ASN A 57 3.32 -1.18 0.88
CA ASN A 57 3.41 -0.49 -0.42
C ASN A 57 4.88 -0.20 -0.73
N LEU A 58 5.46 -0.96 -1.66
CA LEU A 58 6.90 -0.91 -1.99
C LEU A 58 7.30 0.36 -2.76
N THR A 59 6.34 1.14 -3.25
CA THR A 59 6.63 2.38 -3.99
C THR A 59 7.24 3.47 -3.11
N ASN A 60 7.18 3.35 -1.78
CA ASN A 60 7.83 4.29 -0.86
C ASN A 60 9.36 4.29 -1.02
N TYR A 61 9.93 3.18 -1.48
CA TYR A 61 11.35 3.07 -1.75
C TYR A 61 11.79 3.83 -3.01
N LEU A 62 10.87 4.11 -3.94
CA LEU A 62 11.15 4.92 -5.14
C LEU A 62 11.30 6.41 -4.82
N THR A 63 10.81 6.85 -3.67
CA THR A 63 10.91 8.24 -3.22
C THR A 63 11.95 8.42 -2.13
N MET A 64 12.78 7.39 -1.87
CA MET A 64 13.92 7.53 -0.99
C MET A 64 15.00 8.39 -1.66
N GLU A 65 15.45 9.41 -0.94
CA GLU A 65 16.41 10.38 -1.44
C GLU A 65 17.66 9.72 -2.03
N GLY A 66 17.95 10.04 -3.29
CA GLY A 66 19.12 9.55 -4.01
C GLY A 66 19.12 8.05 -4.33
N PHE A 67 18.04 7.30 -4.10
CA PHE A 67 17.98 5.89 -4.49
C PHE A 67 17.81 5.73 -6.00
N VAL A 68 16.79 6.37 -6.59
CA VAL A 68 16.48 6.27 -8.04
C VAL A 68 17.56 6.94 -8.92
N ASP A 69 18.37 7.83 -8.34
CA ASP A 69 19.47 8.47 -9.06
C ASP A 69 20.71 7.58 -9.19
N LYS A 70 20.83 6.56 -8.35
CA LYS A 70 22.01 5.67 -8.28
C LYS A 70 21.81 4.32 -8.97
N VAL A 71 20.61 4.08 -9.51
CA VAL A 71 20.23 2.82 -10.14
C VAL A 71 19.63 3.15 -11.50
N ASP A 72 20.17 2.52 -12.55
CA ASP A 72 19.79 2.85 -13.93
C ASP A 72 18.37 2.36 -14.25
N LYS A 73 18.06 1.12 -13.86
CA LYS A 73 16.75 0.50 -14.12
C LYS A 73 16.25 -0.31 -12.92
N ILE A 74 15.06 0.03 -12.42
CA ILE A 74 14.45 -0.55 -11.22
C ILE A 74 13.16 -1.27 -11.59
N GLY A 75 13.06 -2.55 -11.26
CA GLY A 75 11.78 -3.26 -11.21
C GLY A 75 11.08 -3.02 -9.88
N VAL A 76 9.76 -2.80 -9.87
CA VAL A 76 8.98 -2.66 -8.64
C VAL A 76 7.73 -3.52 -8.70
N VAL A 77 7.55 -4.37 -7.69
CA VAL A 77 6.34 -5.18 -7.54
C VAL A 77 5.23 -4.32 -6.94
N VAL A 78 4.09 -4.23 -7.64
CA VAL A 78 2.94 -3.43 -7.20
C VAL A 78 1.65 -4.23 -7.23
N LYS A 79 0.84 -4.04 -6.18
CA LYS A 79 -0.58 -4.44 -6.17
C LYS A 79 -1.43 -3.38 -6.88
N GLY A 80 -2.71 -3.68 -7.07
CA GLY A 80 -3.68 -2.73 -7.64
C GLY A 80 -3.68 -1.35 -6.97
N CYS A 81 -3.77 -1.30 -5.65
CA CYS A 81 -3.70 -0.06 -4.88
C CYS A 81 -2.33 0.65 -4.96
N ASP A 82 -1.23 -0.11 -4.99
CA ASP A 82 0.12 0.45 -5.05
C ASP A 82 0.40 1.07 -6.43
N SER A 83 -0.12 0.48 -7.50
CA SER A 83 0.09 0.94 -8.88
C SER A 83 -0.43 2.36 -9.12
N LYS A 84 -1.49 2.78 -8.42
CA LYS A 84 -1.97 4.18 -8.44
C LYS A 84 -0.89 5.15 -7.95
N THR A 85 -0.03 4.71 -7.04
CA THR A 85 1.08 5.52 -6.54
C THR A 85 2.08 5.80 -7.65
N ILE A 86 2.35 4.83 -8.53
CA ILE A 86 3.25 5.03 -9.67
C ILE A 86 2.70 6.14 -10.58
N LEU A 87 1.40 6.13 -10.89
CA LEU A 87 0.78 7.19 -11.67
C LEU A 87 0.95 8.56 -11.00
N GLN A 88 0.66 8.66 -9.70
CA GLN A 88 0.80 9.90 -8.95
C GLN A 88 2.26 10.41 -8.93
N LEU A 89 3.23 9.52 -8.75
CA LEU A 89 4.65 9.87 -8.73
C LEU A 89 5.15 10.30 -10.12
N LEU A 90 4.63 9.71 -11.20
CA LEU A 90 4.92 10.13 -12.56
C LEU A 90 4.34 11.51 -12.87
N ASP A 91 3.09 11.76 -12.47
CA ASP A 91 2.45 13.08 -12.62
C ASP A 91 3.22 14.19 -11.88
N GLU A 92 3.77 13.86 -10.73
CA GLU A 92 4.62 14.75 -9.94
C GLU A 92 6.08 14.81 -10.42
N ASN A 93 6.43 14.08 -11.49
CA ASN A 93 7.80 13.96 -12.02
C ASN A 93 8.83 13.51 -10.97
N ALA A 94 8.43 12.67 -10.02
CA ALA A 94 9.32 12.16 -8.97
C ALA A 94 10.49 11.31 -9.51
N PHE A 95 10.31 10.72 -10.70
CA PHE A 95 11.35 10.01 -11.45
C PHE A 95 10.97 9.93 -12.93
N SER A 96 11.95 9.62 -13.78
CA SER A 96 11.70 9.37 -15.21
C SER A 96 11.07 7.99 -15.43
N ARG A 97 10.08 7.90 -16.32
CA ARG A 97 9.30 6.67 -16.56
C ARG A 97 10.15 5.50 -17.05
N ASP A 98 11.17 5.80 -17.86
CA ASP A 98 12.10 4.82 -18.42
C ASP A 98 13.01 4.19 -17.36
N LYS A 99 13.16 4.78 -16.17
CA LYS A 99 13.92 4.15 -15.07
C LYS A 99 13.17 3.01 -14.39
N ILE A 100 11.84 2.97 -14.50
CA ILE A 100 11.01 2.04 -13.72
C ILE A 100 10.40 0.98 -14.62
N VAL A 101 10.46 -0.28 -14.19
CA VAL A 101 9.65 -1.39 -14.73
C VAL A 101 8.60 -1.77 -13.70
N VAL A 102 7.33 -1.64 -14.04
CA VAL A 102 6.23 -1.90 -13.13
C VAL A 102 5.78 -3.36 -13.27
N ILE A 103 6.05 -4.16 -12.24
CA ILE A 103 5.66 -5.58 -12.16
C ILE A 103 4.33 -5.65 -11.43
N GLY A 104 3.24 -5.74 -12.18
CA GLY A 104 1.88 -5.74 -11.66
C GLY A 104 1.44 -7.11 -11.17
N ILE A 105 0.85 -7.18 -9.97
CA ILE A 105 0.22 -8.40 -9.44
C ILE A 105 -1.26 -8.14 -9.10
N PRO A 106 -2.21 -8.82 -9.77
CA PRO A 106 -3.61 -8.88 -9.34
C PRO A 106 -3.74 -9.42 -7.91
N CYS A 107 -4.44 -8.69 -7.06
CA CYS A 107 -4.50 -8.95 -5.62
C CYS A 107 -5.93 -9.26 -5.16
N ASN A 108 -6.10 -10.40 -4.49
CA ASN A 108 -7.37 -10.81 -3.84
C ASN A 108 -7.61 -10.13 -2.48
N GLY A 109 -6.77 -9.16 -2.12
CA GLY A 109 -6.73 -8.51 -0.83
C GLY A 109 -5.63 -9.05 0.08
N VAL A 110 -5.17 -8.18 0.98
CA VAL A 110 -4.20 -8.51 2.02
C VAL A 110 -4.90 -8.63 3.36
N ILE A 111 -4.34 -9.45 4.25
CA ILE A 111 -5.01 -9.89 5.47
C ILE A 111 -4.44 -9.26 6.73
N ASP A 112 -5.23 -9.32 7.80
CA ASP A 112 -4.80 -9.00 9.16
C ASP A 112 -4.14 -10.24 9.78
N VAL A 113 -2.82 -10.19 9.92
CA VAL A 113 -2.03 -11.31 10.48
C VAL A 113 -2.39 -11.61 11.93
N ASN A 114 -2.86 -10.63 12.70
CA ASN A 114 -3.21 -10.83 14.10
C ASN A 114 -4.36 -11.85 14.24
N LYS A 115 -5.32 -11.84 13.33
CA LYS A 115 -6.43 -12.81 13.31
C LYS A 115 -5.96 -14.23 13.01
N ILE A 116 -4.89 -14.39 12.23
CA ILE A 116 -4.24 -15.70 12.08
C ILE A 116 -3.60 -16.08 13.40
N VAL A 117 -2.78 -15.20 13.97
CA VAL A 117 -2.04 -15.43 15.23
C VAL A 117 -2.96 -15.79 16.39
N GLU A 118 -4.10 -15.11 16.51
CA GLU A 118 -5.13 -15.38 17.52
C GLU A 118 -5.71 -16.79 17.41
N GLU A 119 -5.94 -17.28 16.18
CA GLU A 119 -6.48 -18.61 15.93
C GLU A 119 -5.42 -19.72 16.08
N ILE A 120 -4.19 -19.47 15.61
CA ILE A 120 -3.11 -20.47 15.67
C ILE A 120 -2.39 -20.50 17.02
N GLY A 121 -2.43 -19.41 17.79
CA GLY A 121 -1.76 -19.28 19.10
C GLY A 121 -0.24 -19.17 19.05
N GLU A 122 0.35 -19.03 17.85
CA GLU A 122 1.81 -18.97 17.63
C GLU A 122 2.17 -17.69 16.85
N PHE A 123 3.11 -16.91 17.41
CA PHE A 123 3.75 -15.80 16.70
C PHE A 123 5.27 -16.03 16.70
N ARG A 124 5.74 -16.79 15.71
CA ARG A 124 7.16 -17.08 15.52
C ARG A 124 7.50 -17.15 14.03
N GLU A 125 8.79 -17.21 13.74
CA GLU A 125 9.24 -17.55 12.40
C GLU A 125 8.98 -19.04 12.14
N PHE A 126 8.27 -19.32 11.06
CA PHE A 126 8.03 -20.66 10.55
C PHE A 126 9.01 -20.96 9.43
N LYS A 127 9.49 -22.19 9.34
CA LYS A 127 10.20 -22.65 8.15
C LYS A 127 9.24 -22.72 6.97
N ASP A 128 9.74 -22.62 5.75
CA ASP A 128 8.90 -22.61 4.55
C ASP A 128 8.05 -23.88 4.38
N ASN A 129 8.52 -25.02 4.92
CA ASN A 129 7.76 -26.27 4.92
C ASN A 129 6.75 -26.40 6.08
N GLU A 130 6.83 -25.53 7.10
CA GLU A 130 5.93 -25.54 8.26
C GLU A 130 4.69 -24.68 8.04
N PHE A 131 4.74 -23.72 7.11
CA PHE A 131 3.68 -22.74 6.89
C PHE A 131 3.31 -22.63 5.41
N LYS A 132 2.02 -22.77 5.09
CA LYS A 132 1.49 -22.47 3.75
C LYS A 132 0.27 -21.58 3.86
N ILE A 133 0.15 -20.65 2.93
CA ILE A 133 -0.98 -19.72 2.85
C ILE A 133 -1.42 -19.55 1.41
N LYS A 134 -2.72 -19.70 1.15
CA LYS A 134 -3.30 -19.45 -0.17
C LYS A 134 -4.78 -19.11 -0.10
N TRP A 135 -5.25 -18.42 -1.14
CA TRP A 135 -6.67 -18.25 -1.37
C TRP A 135 -7.25 -19.49 -2.07
N GLU A 136 -8.35 -20.02 -1.55
CA GLU A 136 -9.20 -21.02 -2.20
C GLU A 136 -10.61 -20.44 -2.33
N GLY A 137 -10.92 -19.84 -3.48
CA GLY A 137 -12.17 -19.11 -3.68
C GLY A 137 -12.29 -17.91 -2.73
N ASP A 138 -13.33 -17.93 -1.88
CA ASP A 138 -13.59 -16.90 -0.86
C ASP A 138 -13.15 -17.33 0.55
N GLU A 139 -12.27 -18.33 0.64
CA GLU A 139 -11.63 -18.73 1.89
C GLU A 139 -10.11 -18.57 1.79
N LEU A 140 -9.49 -18.15 2.89
CA LEU A 140 -8.06 -18.24 3.09
C LEU A 140 -7.76 -19.57 3.78
N VAL A 141 -6.90 -20.38 3.17
CA VAL A 141 -6.41 -21.62 3.78
C VAL A 141 -4.99 -21.37 4.30
N VAL A 142 -4.81 -21.63 5.59
CA VAL A 142 -3.53 -21.53 6.28
C VAL A 142 -3.18 -22.91 6.83
N GLU A 143 -2.06 -23.48 6.40
CA GLU A 143 -1.54 -24.75 6.91
C GLU A 143 -0.34 -24.45 7.84
N VAL A 144 -0.39 -24.91 9.08
CA VAL A 144 0.69 -24.77 10.07
C VAL A 144 1.02 -26.13 10.66
N ASN A 145 2.26 -26.61 10.51
CA ASN A 145 2.71 -27.92 11.00
C ASN A 145 1.76 -29.09 10.60
N GLY A 146 1.20 -29.03 9.39
CA GLY A 146 0.25 -30.03 8.87
C GLY A 146 -1.20 -29.87 9.34
N LYS A 147 -1.52 -28.90 10.22
CA LYS A 147 -2.89 -28.53 10.58
C LYS A 147 -3.41 -27.45 9.64
N SER A 148 -4.62 -27.64 9.11
CA SER A 148 -5.27 -26.68 8.22
C SER A 148 -6.30 -25.83 8.97
N TYR A 149 -6.24 -24.52 8.75
CA TYR A 149 -7.17 -23.52 9.25
C TYR A 149 -7.81 -22.81 8.06
N LYS A 150 -9.11 -22.50 8.16
CA LYS A 150 -9.86 -21.83 7.10
C LYS A 150 -10.50 -20.56 7.63
N PHE A 151 -10.29 -19.46 6.92
CA PHE A 151 -10.83 -18.17 7.29
C PHE A 151 -11.70 -17.60 6.15
N PRO A 152 -12.96 -17.23 6.42
CA PRO A 152 -13.77 -16.49 5.45
C PRO A 152 -13.10 -15.18 5.06
N LYS A 153 -13.02 -14.89 3.75
CA LYS A 153 -12.33 -13.72 3.19
C LYS A 153 -12.75 -12.41 3.84
N ASP A 154 -14.04 -12.19 4.05
CA ASP A 154 -14.54 -10.93 4.63
C ASP A 154 -14.22 -10.75 6.12
N LYS A 155 -13.89 -11.84 6.83
CA LYS A 155 -13.48 -11.78 8.23
C LYS A 155 -11.99 -11.54 8.40
N ILE A 156 -11.16 -11.98 7.43
CA ILE A 156 -9.70 -11.98 7.56
C ILE A 156 -9.00 -10.82 6.87
N LEU A 157 -9.63 -10.20 5.86
CA LEU A 157 -9.07 -9.05 5.16
C LEU A 157 -8.88 -7.83 6.07
N LEU A 158 -7.87 -7.02 5.76
CA LEU A 158 -7.73 -5.66 6.30
C LEU A 158 -8.92 -4.78 5.85
N GLU A 159 -9.33 -3.82 6.67
CA GLU A 159 -10.46 -2.94 6.39
C GLU A 159 -10.35 -2.24 5.03
N LYS A 160 -9.13 -1.80 4.66
CA LYS A 160 -8.85 -1.21 3.34
C LYS A 160 -9.20 -2.13 2.17
N CYS A 161 -9.01 -3.43 2.33
CA CYS A 161 -9.24 -4.42 1.28
C CYS A 161 -10.71 -4.83 1.18
N LYS A 162 -11.50 -4.67 2.24
CA LYS A 162 -12.94 -4.97 2.24
C LYS A 162 -13.76 -4.07 1.33
N VAL A 163 -13.26 -2.88 1.01
CA VAL A 163 -13.90 -1.89 0.13
C VAL A 163 -13.01 -1.52 -1.06
N CYS A 164 -12.11 -2.43 -1.46
CA CYS A 164 -11.18 -2.20 -2.55
C CYS A 164 -11.89 -2.24 -3.90
N GLU A 165 -11.74 -1.16 -4.66
CA GLU A 165 -12.21 -1.04 -6.04
C GLU A 165 -11.09 -1.28 -7.06
N THR A 166 -9.91 -1.71 -6.66
CA THR A 166 -8.76 -1.83 -7.58
C THR A 166 -7.96 -3.10 -7.31
N PRO A 167 -8.53 -4.29 -7.61
CA PRO A 167 -7.83 -5.56 -7.41
C PRO A 167 -6.72 -5.78 -8.46
N ASN A 168 -6.89 -5.23 -9.66
CA ASN A 168 -5.90 -5.30 -10.73
C ASN A 168 -5.01 -4.04 -10.76
N PRO A 169 -3.71 -4.15 -11.07
CA PRO A 169 -2.85 -3.00 -11.35
C PRO A 169 -3.45 -2.10 -12.43
N VAL A 170 -3.50 -0.79 -12.17
CA VAL A 170 -3.99 0.23 -13.12
C VAL A 170 -2.92 0.57 -14.15
N VAL A 171 -1.64 0.46 -13.75
CA VAL A 171 -0.47 0.60 -14.62
C VAL A 171 0.49 -0.54 -14.32
N TYR A 172 1.03 -1.16 -15.38
CA TYR A 172 2.05 -2.19 -15.31
C TYR A 172 2.74 -2.36 -16.67
N ASP A 173 4.00 -2.80 -16.66
CA ASP A 173 4.77 -3.21 -17.84
C ASP A 173 4.65 -4.72 -18.06
N VAL A 174 4.73 -5.47 -16.97
CA VAL A 174 4.61 -6.93 -16.95
C VAL A 174 3.58 -7.32 -15.91
N LEU A 175 2.71 -8.27 -16.23
CA LEU A 175 1.70 -8.81 -15.33
C LEU A 175 2.13 -10.21 -14.86
N VAL A 176 2.15 -10.42 -13.54
CA VAL A 176 2.34 -11.72 -12.91
C VAL A 176 0.97 -12.21 -12.44
N GLY A 177 0.57 -13.41 -12.85
CA GLY A 177 -0.78 -13.91 -12.56
C GLY A 177 -1.85 -13.50 -13.58
N ASN A 178 -3.09 -13.88 -13.30
CA ASN A 178 -4.25 -13.57 -14.12
C ASN A 178 -5.04 -12.39 -13.55
N LEU A 179 -5.57 -11.54 -14.42
CA LEU A 179 -6.48 -10.47 -14.02
C LEU A 179 -7.71 -11.04 -13.28
N ILE A 180 -8.06 -10.39 -12.18
CA ILE A 180 -9.23 -10.72 -11.40
C ILE A 180 -10.47 -10.14 -12.11
N GLN A 181 -11.40 -11.02 -12.46
CA GLN A 181 -12.68 -10.68 -13.10
C GLN A 181 -13.78 -10.31 -12.09
N GLN A 182 -13.55 -10.55 -10.79
CA GLN A 182 -14.55 -10.35 -9.74
C GLN A 182 -14.93 -8.87 -9.55
N PRO A 183 -16.18 -8.59 -9.14
CA PRO A 183 -16.66 -7.23 -9.01
C PRO A 183 -15.90 -6.47 -7.92
N HIS A 184 -15.57 -5.22 -8.24
CA HIS A 184 -15.09 -4.22 -7.32
C HIS A 184 -15.97 -4.18 -6.07
N ARG A 185 -15.36 -4.18 -4.88
CA ARG A 185 -16.10 -4.12 -3.63
C ARG A 185 -16.64 -2.70 -3.46
N LYS A 186 -17.96 -2.56 -3.57
CA LYS A 186 -18.66 -1.28 -3.51
C LYS A 186 -18.71 -0.76 -2.07
N GLU A 187 -18.95 0.54 -1.92
CA GLU A 187 -19.07 1.30 -0.65
C GLU A 187 -17.77 1.93 -0.08
N GLU A 188 -16.85 2.41 -0.93
CA GLU A 188 -15.58 3.06 -0.53
C GLU A 188 -15.70 4.07 0.64
N PHE A 189 -16.76 4.90 0.62
CA PHE A 189 -17.00 6.01 1.55
C PHE A 189 -18.02 5.71 2.66
N LYS A 190 -18.40 4.45 2.89
CA LYS A 190 -19.41 4.12 3.93
C LYS A 190 -19.03 4.64 5.32
N ALA A 191 -17.83 4.30 5.79
CA ALA A 191 -17.34 4.76 7.09
C ALA A 191 -17.26 6.29 7.20
N VAL A 192 -16.99 6.99 6.08
CA VAL A 192 -17.02 8.45 6.03
C VAL A 192 -18.45 8.96 6.23
N LYS A 193 -19.43 8.39 5.53
CA LYS A 193 -20.85 8.76 5.66
C LYS A 193 -21.40 8.50 7.07
N GLU A 194 -20.94 7.43 7.72
CA GLU A 194 -21.29 7.12 9.12
C GLU A 194 -20.78 8.20 10.09
N ILE A 195 -19.60 8.76 9.86
CA ILE A 195 -19.10 9.89 10.67
C ILE A 195 -19.81 11.19 10.29
N GLU A 196 -20.09 11.43 9.00
CA GLU A 196 -20.79 12.63 8.53
C GLU A 196 -22.22 12.75 9.07
N SER A 197 -22.88 11.63 9.41
CA SER A 197 -24.22 11.62 9.98
C SER A 197 -24.28 12.02 11.45
N LEU A 198 -23.13 12.05 12.15
CA LEU A 198 -23.02 12.54 13.52
C LEU A 198 -23.17 14.06 13.59
N SER A 199 -23.61 14.58 14.75
CA SER A 199 -23.64 16.03 15.00
C SER A 199 -22.24 16.65 14.92
N LEU A 200 -22.15 17.98 14.78
CA LEU A 200 -20.86 18.66 14.73
C LEU A 200 -20.05 18.42 16.02
N GLU A 201 -20.72 18.44 17.17
CA GLU A 201 -20.15 18.20 18.49
C GLU A 201 -19.61 16.76 18.59
N GLN A 202 -20.42 15.77 18.19
CA GLN A 202 -20.02 14.36 18.21
C GLN A 202 -18.84 14.07 17.27
N ARG A 203 -18.83 14.68 16.08
CA ARG A 203 -17.70 14.56 15.15
C ARG A 203 -16.43 15.18 15.72
N TRP A 204 -16.56 16.35 16.34
CA TRP A 204 -15.44 17.02 16.99
C TRP A 204 -14.87 16.16 18.12
N GLU A 205 -15.71 15.69 19.04
CA GLU A 205 -15.31 14.81 20.14
C GLU A 205 -14.62 13.53 19.65
N PHE A 206 -15.14 12.92 18.59
CA PHE A 206 -14.51 11.76 17.95
C PHE A 206 -13.07 12.07 17.53
N TRP A 207 -12.85 13.13 16.74
CA TRP A 207 -11.50 13.45 16.24
C TRP A 207 -10.55 13.92 17.33
N ILE A 208 -11.04 14.67 18.33
CA ILE A 208 -10.24 15.07 19.48
C ILE A 208 -9.74 13.85 20.25
N LYS A 209 -10.63 12.91 20.56
CA LYS A 209 -10.28 11.65 21.24
C LYS A 209 -9.27 10.83 20.43
N GLU A 210 -9.41 10.82 19.09
CA GLU A 210 -8.48 10.11 18.22
C GLU A 210 -7.10 10.78 18.19
N PHE A 211 -7.02 12.10 18.01
CA PHE A 211 -5.76 12.84 17.89
C PHE A 211 -5.02 13.03 19.23
N GLU A 212 -5.71 12.99 20.36
CA GLU A 212 -5.09 13.03 21.69
C GLU A 212 -4.19 11.81 21.93
N LYS A 213 -4.51 10.66 21.34
CA LYS A 213 -3.67 9.45 21.42
C LYS A 213 -2.34 9.57 20.68
N CYS A 214 -2.22 10.52 19.74
CA CYS A 214 -1.07 10.60 18.85
C CYS A 214 0.21 10.98 19.61
N ILE A 215 1.20 10.08 19.56
CA ILE A 215 2.53 10.30 20.16
C ILE A 215 3.53 10.94 19.19
N ARG A 216 3.07 11.35 18.00
CA ARG A 216 3.89 12.04 16.99
C ARG A 216 5.19 11.30 16.61
N CYS A 217 5.12 9.97 16.49
CA CYS A 217 6.26 9.13 16.11
C CYS A 217 6.63 9.18 14.62
N TYR A 218 5.88 9.91 13.79
CA TYR A 218 6.06 10.08 12.34
C TYR A 218 6.01 8.82 11.47
N ALA A 219 5.73 7.64 12.03
CA ALA A 219 5.63 6.40 11.26
C ALA A 219 4.64 6.53 10.08
N CYS A 220 3.49 7.16 10.34
CA CYS A 220 2.46 7.37 9.32
C CYS A 220 2.92 8.27 8.16
N ARG A 221 3.79 9.25 8.43
CA ARG A 221 4.44 10.11 7.42
C ARG A 221 5.47 9.30 6.64
N ASN A 222 6.40 8.65 7.33
CA ASN A 222 7.57 8.01 6.74
C ASN A 222 7.22 6.77 5.90
N VAL A 223 6.11 6.09 6.21
CA VAL A 223 5.62 4.97 5.38
C VAL A 223 4.91 5.43 4.11
N CYS A 224 4.50 6.70 4.02
CA CYS A 224 3.68 7.19 2.92
C CYS A 224 4.54 7.49 1.70
N PRO A 225 4.31 6.84 0.54
CA PRO A 225 5.11 7.06 -0.66
C PRO A 225 4.90 8.45 -1.29
N LEU A 226 3.93 9.24 -0.80
CA LEU A 226 3.61 10.57 -1.28
C LEU A 226 4.10 11.68 -0.33
N CYS A 227 4.75 11.30 0.77
CA CYS A 227 5.37 12.21 1.73
C CYS A 227 6.89 12.23 1.55
N TYR A 228 7.36 12.73 0.41
CA TYR A 228 8.79 12.70 0.03
C TYR A 228 9.42 14.08 -0.21
N CYS A 229 8.75 15.16 0.21
CA CYS A 229 9.31 16.51 0.13
C CYS A 229 10.67 16.61 0.83
N GLU A 230 11.65 17.27 0.20
CA GLU A 230 12.98 17.53 0.78
C GLU A 230 12.88 18.33 2.09
N SER A 231 12.00 19.34 2.12
CA SER A 231 11.74 20.15 3.30
C SER A 231 10.29 19.99 3.77
N CYS A 232 10.10 19.24 4.85
CA CYS A 232 8.77 18.99 5.38
C CYS A 232 8.32 20.07 6.36
N VAL A 233 7.18 20.70 6.07
CA VAL A 233 6.52 21.68 6.95
C VAL A 233 6.24 21.15 8.36
N LEU A 234 6.11 19.82 8.51
CA LEU A 234 5.84 19.13 9.77
C LEU A 234 7.09 18.94 10.63
N GLU A 235 8.29 19.17 10.09
CA GLU A 235 9.57 18.94 10.77
C GLU A 235 10.46 20.20 10.81
N ARG A 236 10.21 21.16 9.92
CA ARG A 236 10.97 22.40 9.78
C ARG A 236 10.84 23.28 11.04
N LEU A 237 11.96 23.85 11.45
CA LEU A 237 12.02 24.78 12.59
C LEU A 237 11.87 26.25 12.17
N GLU A 238 12.22 26.59 10.93
CA GLU A 238 12.22 27.98 10.45
C GLU A 238 11.66 28.09 9.02
N PRO A 239 10.52 28.80 8.82
CA PRO A 239 9.58 29.21 9.87
C PRO A 239 8.91 27.97 10.51
N GLU A 240 8.57 28.06 11.80
CA GLU A 240 7.89 27.00 12.54
C GLU A 240 6.38 27.03 12.23
N PHE A 241 5.86 25.97 11.59
CA PHE A 241 4.43 25.84 11.29
C PHE A 241 3.70 24.91 12.27
N VAL A 242 4.38 23.88 12.75
CA VAL A 242 3.89 22.93 13.75
C VAL A 242 5.01 22.70 14.75
N ARG A 243 4.74 22.96 16.03
CA ARG A 243 5.78 22.85 17.07
C ARG A 243 6.15 21.41 17.30
N ARG A 244 7.33 21.17 17.89
CA ARG A 244 7.75 19.80 18.22
C ARG A 244 6.98 19.13 19.36
N ALA A 245 6.30 19.93 20.18
CA ALA A 245 5.55 19.46 21.33
C ALA A 245 4.43 18.49 20.92
N VAL A 246 4.27 17.42 21.68
CA VAL A 246 3.18 16.45 21.51
C VAL A 246 2.02 16.89 22.39
N ARG A 247 1.15 17.73 21.82
CA ARG A 247 -0.06 18.28 22.46
C ARG A 247 -1.21 18.23 21.46
N LEU A 248 -2.44 18.24 21.96
CA LEU A 248 -3.63 18.07 21.14
C LEU A 248 -3.72 19.09 19.99
N ASP A 249 -3.48 20.37 20.26
CA ASP A 249 -3.46 21.45 19.27
C ASP A 249 -2.43 21.21 18.15
N GLU A 250 -1.21 20.83 18.52
CA GLU A 250 -0.14 20.52 17.56
C GLU A 250 -0.42 19.21 16.79
N ASN A 251 -1.05 18.21 17.42
CA ASN A 251 -1.44 16.97 16.77
C ASN A 251 -2.57 17.21 15.75
N ILE A 252 -3.56 18.03 16.08
CA ILE A 252 -4.61 18.46 15.14
C ILE A 252 -3.97 19.14 13.94
N ALA A 253 -3.10 20.12 14.16
CA ALA A 253 -2.40 20.82 13.08
C ALA A 253 -1.59 19.86 12.20
N TYR A 254 -0.81 18.96 12.81
CA TYR A 254 -0.04 17.93 12.11
C TYR A 254 -0.92 17.06 11.19
N HIS A 255 -2.03 16.53 11.72
CA HIS A 255 -2.90 15.63 10.97
C HIS A 255 -3.68 16.36 9.87
N LEU A 256 -4.16 17.58 10.13
CA LEU A 256 -4.86 18.37 9.13
C LEU A 256 -3.92 18.80 8.00
N ILE A 257 -2.77 19.40 8.30
CA ILE A 257 -1.80 19.82 7.29
C ILE A 257 -1.41 18.62 6.41
N ARG A 258 -1.15 17.46 7.02
CA ARG A 258 -0.81 16.26 6.27
C ARG A 258 -1.97 15.77 5.38
N ALA A 259 -3.21 15.79 5.88
CA ALA A 259 -4.37 15.40 5.09
C ALA A 259 -4.60 16.36 3.91
N TYR A 260 -4.39 17.67 4.09
CA TYR A 260 -4.45 18.66 3.02
C TYR A 260 -3.32 18.49 1.99
N HIS A 261 -2.09 18.23 2.42
CA HIS A 261 -0.98 17.94 1.50
C HIS A 261 -1.15 16.65 0.70
N LEU A 262 -2.02 15.75 1.15
CA LEU A 262 -2.39 14.51 0.47
C LEU A 262 -3.74 14.63 -0.26
N ALA A 263 -4.40 15.79 -0.20
CA ALA A 263 -5.64 16.03 -0.92
C ALA A 263 -5.42 15.77 -2.41
N ASN A 264 -6.27 14.94 -3.01
CA ASN A 264 -6.15 14.45 -4.39
C ASN A 264 -4.92 13.57 -4.72
N ARG A 265 -3.94 13.42 -3.81
CA ARG A 265 -2.76 12.57 -4.02
C ARG A 265 -2.93 11.17 -3.42
N CYS A 266 -3.64 11.07 -2.29
CA CYS A 266 -3.78 9.81 -1.55
C CYS A 266 -4.40 8.70 -2.40
N VAL A 267 -3.68 7.58 -2.55
CA VAL A 267 -4.12 6.41 -3.33
C VAL A 267 -4.94 5.40 -2.53
N GLY A 268 -5.23 5.68 -1.26
CA GLY A 268 -6.01 4.78 -0.39
C GLY A 268 -5.28 3.50 0.01
N CYS A 269 -3.94 3.47 0.01
CA CYS A 269 -3.16 2.28 0.34
C CYS A 269 -3.21 1.87 1.82
N GLY A 270 -3.68 2.74 2.72
CA GLY A 270 -3.89 2.46 4.14
C GLY A 270 -2.62 2.23 5.00
N GLU A 271 -1.43 2.43 4.44
CA GLU A 271 -0.16 2.20 5.16
C GLU A 271 -0.02 3.07 6.41
N CYS A 272 -0.52 4.31 6.36
CA CYS A 272 -0.43 5.25 7.47
C CYS A 272 -1.18 4.81 8.73
N GLU A 273 -2.32 4.13 8.58
CA GLU A 273 -3.09 3.53 9.68
C GLU A 273 -2.45 2.23 10.15
N ARG A 274 -1.98 1.40 9.21
CA ARG A 274 -1.31 0.13 9.51
C ARG A 274 -0.10 0.28 10.43
N VAL A 275 0.73 1.31 10.22
CA VAL A 275 1.95 1.51 11.02
C VAL A 275 1.70 2.29 12.32
N CYS A 276 0.46 2.69 12.59
CA CYS A 276 0.16 3.53 13.74
C CYS A 276 0.14 2.71 15.04
N PRO A 277 1.06 2.93 15.99
CA PRO A 277 1.12 2.12 17.22
C PRO A 277 -0.06 2.36 18.17
N VAL A 278 -0.80 3.45 17.98
CA VAL A 278 -1.97 3.83 18.78
C VAL A 278 -3.29 3.75 17.98
N ASN A 279 -3.27 3.05 16.83
CA ASN A 279 -4.45 2.74 16.02
C ASN A 279 -5.31 3.96 15.62
N LEU A 280 -4.67 5.07 15.20
CA LEU A 280 -5.39 6.22 14.64
C LEU A 280 -6.03 5.84 13.29
N PRO A 281 -7.32 6.15 13.05
CA PRO A 281 -8.03 5.85 11.81
C PRO A 281 -7.66 6.83 10.69
N LEU A 282 -6.37 6.90 10.34
CA LEU A 282 -5.87 7.87 9.36
C LEU A 282 -6.40 7.61 7.94
N SER A 283 -6.78 6.37 7.61
CA SER A 283 -7.39 6.08 6.31
C SER A 283 -8.77 6.71 6.21
N LEU A 284 -9.54 6.75 7.31
CA LEU A 284 -10.85 7.40 7.37
C LEU A 284 -10.73 8.91 7.12
N LEU A 285 -9.75 9.58 7.74
CA LEU A 285 -9.49 11.01 7.51
C LEU A 285 -9.14 11.28 6.03
N ASN A 286 -8.21 10.51 5.47
CA ASN A 286 -7.80 10.71 4.08
C ASN A 286 -8.93 10.36 3.08
N LYS A 287 -9.76 9.37 3.38
CA LYS A 287 -10.95 9.05 2.57
C LYS A 287 -11.99 10.16 2.61
N LYS A 288 -12.17 10.83 3.76
CA LYS A 288 -13.02 12.03 3.84
C LYS A 288 -12.51 13.11 2.90
N VAL A 289 -11.22 13.42 2.92
CA VAL A 289 -10.63 14.40 1.99
C VAL A 289 -10.79 13.96 0.54
N ALA A 290 -10.55 12.68 0.22
CA ALA A 290 -10.75 12.15 -1.12
C ALA A 290 -12.21 12.25 -1.59
N LYS A 291 -13.19 12.03 -0.69
CA LYS A 291 -14.62 12.22 -0.97
C LYS A 291 -14.92 13.67 -1.31
N GLU A 292 -14.41 14.63 -0.53
CA GLU A 292 -14.62 16.07 -0.82
C GLU A 292 -14.05 16.46 -2.18
N VAL A 293 -12.84 16.01 -2.52
CA VAL A 293 -12.21 16.26 -3.82
C VAL A 293 -13.06 15.66 -4.96
N LYS A 294 -13.60 14.45 -4.76
CA LYS A 294 -14.49 13.80 -5.72
C LYS A 294 -15.81 14.55 -5.90
N ASP A 295 -16.44 14.97 -4.80
CA ASP A 295 -17.71 15.71 -4.81
C ASP A 295 -17.57 17.09 -5.49
N LEU A 296 -16.37 17.70 -5.43
CA LEU A 296 -16.02 18.93 -6.15
C LEU A 296 -15.77 18.72 -7.65
N GLY A 297 -15.85 17.49 -8.16
CA GLY A 297 -15.66 17.18 -9.58
C GLY A 297 -14.20 17.05 -10.01
N PHE A 298 -13.25 17.00 -9.07
CA PHE A 298 -11.84 16.73 -9.38
C PHE A 298 -11.54 15.22 -9.54
N SER A 299 -12.57 14.37 -9.64
CA SER A 299 -12.38 12.93 -9.77
C SER A 299 -12.16 12.50 -11.21
N GLU A 300 -10.90 12.26 -11.54
CA GLU A 300 -10.43 10.96 -12.02
C GLU A 300 -8.91 11.04 -12.00
N PHE A 301 -8.27 10.18 -11.20
CA PHE A 301 -6.84 9.93 -11.31
C PHE A 301 -6.51 9.78 -12.79
N LEU A 302 -5.64 10.66 -13.27
CA LEU A 302 -4.73 10.47 -14.39
C LEU A 302 -5.32 9.55 -15.45
N LYS A 303 -6.00 10.14 -16.46
CA LYS A 303 -6.23 9.47 -17.74
C LYS A 303 -4.99 8.63 -18.01
N PRO A 304 -5.10 7.31 -18.25
CA PRO A 304 -3.94 6.48 -18.48
C PRO A 304 -3.06 7.21 -19.48
N ILE A 305 -1.89 7.67 -19.02
CA ILE A 305 -0.89 8.17 -19.96
C ILE A 305 -0.69 6.96 -20.85
N GLU A 306 -1.04 7.08 -22.15
CA GLU A 306 -0.72 6.05 -23.10
C GLU A 306 0.78 5.84 -22.96
N VAL A 307 1.16 4.74 -22.30
CA VAL A 307 2.55 4.42 -22.03
C VAL A 307 3.10 4.02 -23.38
N GLY A 308 3.58 5.02 -24.11
CA GLY A 308 4.22 4.85 -25.40
C GLY A 308 5.33 3.82 -25.24
N ARG A 309 5.22 2.74 -26.00
CA ARG A 309 6.32 1.82 -26.25
C ARG A 309 7.45 2.52 -26.98
#